data_AF-A0A2N9M755-F1
#
_entry.id   AF-A0A2N9M755-F1
#
_cell.length_a   1.000
_cell.length_b   1.000
_cell.length_c   1.000
_cell.angle_alpha   90.00
_cell.angle_beta   90.00
_cell.angle_gamma   90.00
#
_symmetry.space_group_name_H-M   'P 1'
#
loop_
_entity.id
_entity.type
_entity.pdbx_description
1 polymer ?
#
loop_
_entity_poly.entity_id
_entity_poly.type
_entity_poly.pdbx_seq_one_letter_code
_entity_poly.pdbx_strand_id
1 'polypeptide(L)'
;MKPGAKFTVKLVAQVQEGWHLYSMKHVEDGPVATRIWLAEGQPFQLADAIKGSPPETLQDASFNMEVELYEGEASFLLPLQVAAGAAPGVQTLAVNASYQSCNDKICLPPNAVKVEVPVTIAR
;
A
#
# COMPACT_ATOMS: atom_id res chain seq x y z
N MET A 1 12.57 -11.96 14.41
CA MET A 1 11.59 -11.22 15.25
C MET A 1 10.98 -12.16 16.28
N LYS A 2 10.53 -11.72 17.45
CA LYS A 2 9.86 -12.60 18.43
C LYS A 2 8.32 -12.48 18.31
N PRO A 3 7.53 -13.45 18.80
CA PRO A 3 6.09 -13.27 18.95
C PRO A 3 5.77 -11.99 19.73
N GLY A 4 4.73 -11.26 19.30
CA GLY A 4 4.34 -9.97 19.87
C GLY A 4 5.19 -8.77 19.44
N ALA A 5 6.32 -8.98 18.74
CA ALA A 5 7.19 -7.89 18.31
C ALA A 5 6.50 -6.97 17.29
N LYS A 6 6.74 -5.66 17.42
CA LYS A 6 6.32 -4.64 16.46
C LYS A 6 7.46 -4.32 15.49
N PHE A 7 7.13 -4.05 14.24
CA PHE A 7 8.05 -3.63 13.19
C PHE A 7 7.32 -2.84 12.11
N THR A 8 8.07 -2.17 11.24
CA THR A 8 7.51 -1.43 10.13
C THR A 8 8.05 -1.97 8.82
N VAL A 9 7.17 -2.15 7.84
CA VAL A 9 7.53 -2.49 6.45
C VAL A 9 7.25 -1.29 5.57
N LYS A 10 8.21 -0.91 4.72
CA LYS A 10 8.03 0.10 3.66
C LYS A 10 7.65 -0.63 2.38
N LEU A 11 6.41 -0.49 1.93
CA LEU A 11 5.98 -0.87 0.59
C LEU A 11 6.28 0.29 -0.36
N VAL A 12 6.88 0.02 -1.50
CA VAL A 12 7.29 1.04 -2.47
C VAL A 12 6.62 0.76 -3.81
N ALA A 13 5.95 1.77 -4.37
CA ALA A 13 5.47 1.77 -5.74
C ALA A 13 6.36 2.70 -6.57
N GLN A 14 6.99 2.15 -7.60
CA GLN A 14 7.72 2.93 -8.59
C GLN A 14 6.74 3.26 -9.72
N VAL A 15 6.49 4.55 -9.93
CA VAL A 15 5.56 5.05 -10.94
C VAL A 15 6.38 5.50 -12.14
N GLN A 16 6.04 4.96 -13.32
CA GLN A 16 6.73 5.31 -14.55
C GLN A 16 6.53 6.78 -14.89
N GLU A 17 7.55 7.41 -15.47
CA GLU A 17 7.47 8.80 -15.94
C GLU A 17 6.27 9.03 -16.87
N GLY A 18 5.55 10.13 -16.65
CA GLY A 18 4.32 10.48 -17.37
C GLY A 18 3.08 9.71 -16.93
N TRP A 19 3.17 8.94 -15.83
CA TRP A 19 2.04 8.30 -15.18
C TRP A 19 1.94 8.75 -13.74
N HIS A 20 0.73 8.64 -13.18
CA HIS A 20 0.46 8.90 -11.79
C HIS A 20 -0.35 7.78 -11.13
N LEU A 21 -0.17 7.67 -9.82
CA LEU A 21 -0.87 6.75 -8.92
C LEU A 21 -1.67 7.56 -7.91
N TYR A 22 -2.98 7.33 -7.81
CA TYR A 22 -3.81 8.07 -6.85
C TYR A 22 -3.54 7.66 -5.40
N SER A 23 -3.73 8.61 -4.47
CA SER A 23 -3.46 8.42 -3.05
C SER A 23 -4.42 7.43 -2.39
N MET A 24 -4.19 7.15 -1.10
CA MET A 24 -5.09 6.31 -0.30
C MET A 24 -6.36 7.04 0.15
N LYS A 25 -6.46 8.35 -0.11
CA LYS A 25 -7.61 9.15 0.27
C LYS A 25 -8.78 8.86 -0.66
N HIS A 26 -9.89 8.43 -0.08
CA HIS A 26 -11.12 8.34 -0.83
C HIS A 26 -11.71 9.72 -1.07
N VAL A 27 -12.13 9.95 -2.31
CA VAL A 27 -12.84 11.13 -2.76
C VAL A 27 -14.10 10.66 -3.48
N GLU A 28 -15.26 11.20 -3.10
CA GLU A 28 -16.54 10.87 -3.72
C GLU A 28 -16.54 11.33 -5.18
N ASP A 29 -17.05 10.49 -6.08
CA ASP A 29 -17.02 10.67 -7.55
C ASP A 29 -15.62 10.87 -8.18
N GLY A 30 -14.56 10.66 -7.39
CA GLY A 30 -13.18 10.80 -7.81
C GLY A 30 -12.55 9.50 -8.34
N PRO A 31 -11.22 9.49 -8.52
CA PRO A 31 -10.49 8.32 -8.97
C PRO A 31 -10.50 7.17 -7.97
N VAL A 32 -10.17 5.96 -8.44
CA VAL A 32 -10.07 4.80 -7.56
C VAL A 32 -8.83 4.91 -6.67
N ALA A 33 -9.06 5.20 -5.39
CA ALA A 33 -8.01 5.34 -4.38
C ALA A 33 -7.20 4.05 -4.19
N THR A 34 -5.90 4.21 -3.93
CA THR A 34 -5.01 3.10 -3.58
C THR A 34 -5.45 2.47 -2.26
N ARG A 35 -5.58 1.15 -2.23
CA ARG A 35 -5.88 0.38 -1.01
C ARG A 35 -4.79 -0.63 -0.76
N ILE A 36 -4.39 -0.77 0.49
CA ILE A 36 -3.35 -1.72 0.92
C ILE A 36 -3.90 -2.49 2.11
N TRP A 37 -3.75 -3.81 2.09
CA TRP A 37 -4.19 -4.69 3.17
C TRP A 37 -3.29 -5.93 3.29
N LEU A 38 -3.34 -6.58 4.44
CA LEU A 38 -2.65 -7.85 4.64
C LEU A 38 -3.53 -8.99 4.12
N ALA A 39 -2.92 -9.98 3.47
CA ALA A 39 -3.62 -11.23 3.14
C ALA A 39 -4.08 -11.95 4.43
N GLU A 40 -5.16 -12.71 4.34
CA GLU A 40 -5.66 -13.47 5.49
C GLU A 40 -4.79 -14.71 5.78
N GLY A 41 -4.89 -15.25 6.99
CA GLY A 41 -4.25 -16.52 7.37
C GLY A 41 -2.74 -16.44 7.70
N GLN A 42 -2.17 -15.24 7.76
CA GLN A 42 -0.77 -15.03 8.17
C GLN A 42 -0.65 -14.58 9.64
N PRO A 43 0.49 -14.81 10.32
CA PRO A 43 0.67 -14.45 11.73
C PRO A 43 1.06 -12.98 11.95
N PHE A 44 0.67 -12.10 11.02
CA PHE A 44 0.99 -10.67 11.02
C PHE A 44 -0.29 -9.85 10.96
N GLN A 45 -0.33 -8.78 11.75
CA GLN A 45 -1.46 -7.86 11.82
C GLN A 45 -0.99 -6.41 11.81
N LEU A 46 -1.80 -5.50 11.30
CA LEU A 46 -1.52 -4.06 11.38
C LEU A 46 -1.59 -3.61 12.84
N ALA A 47 -0.55 -2.91 13.29
CA ALA A 47 -0.46 -2.36 14.63
C ALA A 47 -0.99 -0.91 14.73
N ASP A 48 -1.13 -0.24 13.58
CA ASP A 48 -1.64 1.13 13.42
C ASP A 48 -2.07 1.30 11.94
N ALA A 49 -2.63 2.46 11.58
CA ALA A 49 -2.98 2.82 10.22
C ALA A 49 -1.75 2.85 9.30
N ILE A 50 -1.96 2.43 8.06
CA ILE A 50 -0.97 2.55 6.98
C ILE A 50 -0.80 4.03 6.64
N LYS A 51 0.44 4.49 6.53
CA LYS A 51 0.76 5.88 6.19
C LYS A 51 1.49 5.94 4.86
N GLY A 52 0.93 6.64 3.89
CA GLY A 52 1.61 6.98 2.65
C GLY A 52 2.64 8.10 2.86
N SER A 53 3.60 8.22 1.95
CA SER A 53 4.36 9.46 1.76
C SER A 53 3.39 10.60 1.41
N PRO A 54 3.80 11.87 1.64
CA PRO A 54 3.00 13.01 1.22
C PRO A 54 2.69 12.92 -0.28
N PRO A 55 1.41 12.92 -0.69
CA PRO A 55 1.05 13.01 -2.10
C PRO A 55 1.15 14.45 -2.60
N GLU A 56 1.15 14.60 -3.91
CA GLU A 56 0.91 15.88 -4.58
C GLU A 56 -0.59 16.09 -4.76
N THR A 57 -1.05 17.33 -4.62
CA THR A 57 -2.46 17.69 -4.84
C THR A 57 -2.56 18.53 -6.11
N LEU A 58 -3.35 18.05 -7.09
CA LEU A 58 -3.51 18.68 -8.39
C LEU A 58 -4.99 18.73 -8.77
N GLN A 59 -5.37 19.69 -9.61
CA GLN A 59 -6.69 19.71 -10.23
C GLN A 59 -6.71 18.72 -11.40
N ASP A 60 -7.45 17.63 -11.27
CA ASP A 60 -7.62 16.64 -12.34
C ASP A 60 -8.81 17.05 -13.23
N ALA A 61 -8.53 17.32 -14.50
CA ALA A 61 -9.53 17.73 -15.47
C ALA A 61 -10.54 16.62 -15.81
N SER A 62 -10.17 15.35 -15.62
CA SER A 62 -11.05 14.20 -15.88
C SER A 62 -12.18 14.11 -14.85
N PHE A 63 -11.89 14.50 -13.61
CA PHE A 63 -12.83 14.48 -12.49
C PHE A 63 -13.34 15.88 -12.11
N ASN A 64 -12.76 16.93 -12.70
CA ASN A 64 -13.05 18.34 -12.41
C ASN A 64 -12.94 18.67 -10.91
N MET A 65 -11.93 18.10 -10.23
CA MET A 65 -11.72 18.26 -8.80
C MET A 65 -10.24 18.14 -8.41
N GLU A 66 -9.90 18.58 -7.20
CA GLU A 66 -8.59 18.31 -6.62
C GLU A 66 -8.46 16.84 -6.23
N VAL A 67 -7.41 16.21 -6.71
CA VAL A 67 -7.05 14.83 -6.39
C VAL A 67 -5.66 14.79 -5.79
N GLU A 68 -5.42 13.78 -4.96
CA GLU A 68 -4.10 13.48 -4.42
C GLU A 68 -3.47 12.33 -5.22
N LEU A 69 -2.24 12.52 -5.68
CA LEU A 69 -1.53 11.55 -6.50
C LEU A 69 -0.03 11.48 -6.20
N TYR A 70 0.62 10.50 -6.79
CA TYR A 70 2.06 10.27 -6.72
C TYR A 70 2.64 10.09 -8.12
N GLU A 71 3.79 10.70 -8.37
CA GLU A 71 4.62 10.52 -9.55
C GLU A 71 6.03 10.05 -9.13
N GLY A 72 6.70 9.26 -9.97
CA GLY A 72 8.04 8.71 -9.70
C GLY A 72 8.08 7.62 -8.61
N GLU A 73 7.86 7.97 -7.35
CA GLU A 73 7.83 7.03 -6.22
C GLU A 73 6.71 7.36 -5.23
N ALA A 74 5.94 6.34 -4.85
CA ALA A 74 5.08 6.38 -3.67
C ALA A 74 5.60 5.37 -2.65
N SER A 75 5.57 5.72 -1.36
CA SER A 75 5.92 4.79 -0.30
C SER A 75 4.85 4.72 0.77
N PHE A 76 4.64 3.51 1.30
CA PHE A 76 3.63 3.24 2.31
C PHE A 76 4.27 2.50 3.47
N LEU A 77 4.15 3.07 4.67
CA LEU A 77 4.63 2.48 5.90
C LEU A 77 3.50 1.64 6.52
N LEU A 78 3.76 0.35 6.63
CA LEU A 78 2.89 -0.63 7.25
C LEU A 78 3.45 -0.95 8.64
N PRO A 79 2.90 -0.36 9.72
CA PRO A 79 3.22 -0.74 11.08
C PRO A 79 2.57 -2.11 11.36
N LEU A 80 3.40 -3.11 11.63
CA LEU A 80 3.02 -4.50 11.81
C LEU A 80 3.36 -5.01 13.21
N GLN A 81 2.61 -6.03 13.63
CA GLN A 81 2.88 -6.80 14.82
C GLN A 81 2.80 -8.29 14.51
N VAL A 82 3.76 -9.05 15.03
CA VAL A 82 3.74 -10.52 15.02
C VAL A 82 2.72 -10.99 16.06
N ALA A 83 1.82 -11.90 15.70
CA ALA A 83 0.87 -12.49 16.64
C ALA A 83 1.59 -13.12 17.84
N ALA A 84 1.02 -12.97 19.04
CA ALA A 84 1.65 -13.47 20.27
C ALA A 84 1.82 -15.00 20.29
N GLY A 85 0.95 -15.73 19.60
CA GLY A 85 1.00 -17.19 19.45
C GLY A 85 1.67 -17.66 18.15
N ALA A 86 2.39 -16.78 17.44
CA ALA A 86 2.99 -17.15 16.16
C ALA A 86 4.06 -18.25 16.34
N ALA A 87 3.98 -19.28 15.49
CA ALA A 87 4.96 -20.36 15.49
C ALA A 87 6.36 -19.83 15.07
N PRO A 88 7.43 -20.22 15.78
CA PRO A 88 8.79 -19.91 15.36
C PRO A 88 9.11 -20.52 13.99
N GLY A 89 9.95 -19.84 13.22
CA GLY A 89 10.34 -20.26 11.87
C GLY A 89 10.21 -19.15 10.84
N VAL A 90 10.43 -19.49 9.57
CA VAL A 90 10.20 -18.57 8.45
C VAL A 90 8.70 -18.53 8.16
N GLN A 91 8.13 -17.33 8.18
CA GLN A 91 6.73 -17.07 7.85
C GLN A 91 6.69 -16.08 6.69
N THR A 92 5.75 -16.24 5.77
CA THR A 92 5.59 -15.31 4.65
C THR A 92 4.69 -14.15 5.06
N LEU A 93 5.21 -12.93 4.98
CA LEU A 93 4.41 -11.71 5.03
C LEU A 93 3.85 -11.44 3.64
N ALA A 94 2.53 -11.46 3.50
CA ALA A 94 1.83 -11.22 2.24
C ALA A 94 1.01 -9.92 2.32
N VAL A 95 1.37 -8.94 1.50
CA VAL A 95 0.71 -7.64 1.41
C VAL A 95 0.03 -7.52 0.05
N ASN A 96 -1.26 -7.20 0.05
CA ASN A 96 -2.01 -6.90 -1.15
C ASN A 96 -2.13 -5.39 -1.31
N ALA A 97 -2.09 -4.92 -2.55
CA ALA A 97 -2.40 -3.55 -2.90
C ALA A 97 -3.28 -3.52 -4.14
N SER A 98 -4.34 -2.70 -4.14
CA SER A 98 -5.12 -2.37 -5.33
C SER A 98 -4.96 -0.90 -5.65
N TYR A 99 -4.80 -0.59 -6.92
CA TYR A 99 -4.56 0.77 -7.36
C TYR A 99 -5.08 1.01 -8.77
N GLN A 100 -5.17 2.28 -9.13
CA GLN A 100 -5.43 2.73 -10.49
C GLN A 100 -4.30 3.68 -10.91
N SER A 101 -3.83 3.48 -12.15
CA SER A 101 -2.82 4.33 -12.77
C SER A 101 -3.42 5.06 -13.96
N CYS A 102 -3.13 6.34 -14.07
CA CYS A 102 -3.56 7.18 -15.18
C CYS A 102 -2.39 8.00 -15.70
N ASN A 103 -2.57 8.58 -16.88
CA ASN A 103 -1.76 9.66 -17.42
C ASN A 103 -2.69 10.76 -17.94
N ASP A 104 -2.15 11.79 -18.59
CA ASP A 104 -2.89 12.94 -19.11
C ASP A 104 -4.01 12.61 -20.11
N LYS A 105 -4.08 11.38 -20.62
CA LYS A 105 -4.99 10.99 -21.70
C LYS A 105 -5.89 9.82 -21.34
N ILE A 106 -5.38 8.87 -20.56
CA ILE A 106 -6.05 7.60 -20.28
C ILE A 106 -5.87 7.17 -18.83
N CYS A 107 -6.92 6.55 -18.32
CA CYS A 107 -6.89 5.80 -17.07
C CYS A 107 -6.96 4.31 -17.37
N LEU A 108 -6.05 3.54 -16.78
CA LEU A 108 -6.10 2.09 -16.86
C LEU A 108 -7.18 1.54 -15.91
N PRO A 109 -7.73 0.35 -16.20
CA PRO A 109 -8.54 -0.37 -15.22
C PRO A 109 -7.76 -0.57 -13.91
N PRO A 110 -8.43 -0.56 -12.75
CA PRO A 110 -7.78 -0.86 -11.49
C PRO A 110 -7.12 -2.24 -11.51
N ASN A 111 -5.93 -2.33 -10.94
CA ASN A 111 -5.18 -3.58 -10.81
C ASN A 111 -4.95 -3.92 -9.34
N ALA A 112 -4.81 -5.21 -9.04
CA ALA A 112 -4.44 -5.70 -7.72
C ALA A 112 -3.16 -6.52 -7.80
N VAL A 113 -2.24 -6.24 -6.88
CA VAL A 113 -0.94 -6.92 -6.77
C VAL A 113 -0.77 -7.51 -5.39
N LYS A 114 -0.04 -8.63 -5.32
CA LYS A 114 0.35 -9.28 -4.08
C LYS A 114 1.88 -9.29 -4.00
N VAL A 115 2.41 -8.78 -2.90
CA VAL A 115 3.84 -8.75 -2.60
C VAL A 115 4.11 -9.64 -1.41
N GLU A 116 5.09 -10.53 -1.53
CA GLU A 116 5.45 -11.49 -0.50
C GLU A 116 6.90 -11.35 -0.08
N VAL A 117 7.15 -11.41 1.22
CA VAL A 117 8.49 -11.31 1.80
C VAL A 117 8.63 -12.31 2.95
N PRO A 118 9.74 -13.07 3.03
CA PRO A 118 9.99 -13.96 4.15
C PRO A 118 10.38 -13.17 5.40
N VAL A 119 9.76 -13.51 6.54
CA VAL A 119 10.05 -12.94 7.86
C VAL A 119 10.37 -14.07 8.82
N THR A 120 11.56 -14.03 9.43
CA THR A 120 11.96 -15.04 10.41
C THR A 120 11.46 -14.69 11.82
N ILE A 121 10.63 -15.57 12.38
CA ILE A 121 10.21 -15.54 13.77
C ILE A 121 11.18 -16.42 14.59
N ALA A 122 11.93 -15.79 15.48
CA ALA A 122 12.80 -16.45 16.44
C ALA A 122 11.97 -17.13 17.53
N ARG A 123 12.54 -18.20 18.10
CA ARG A 123 12.02 -18.82 19.32
C ARG A 123 12.07 -17.87 20.51
#